data_AF-A0A535RI61-F1
#
_entry.id   AF-A0A535RI61-F1
#
_cell.length_a   1.000
_cell.length_b   1.000
_cell.length_c   1.000
_cell.angle_alpha   90.00
_cell.angle_beta   90.00
_cell.angle_gamma   90.00
#
_symmetry.space_group_name_H-M   'P 1'
#
loop_
_entity.id
_entity.type
_entity.pdbx_description
1 polymer ?
#
loop_
_entity_poly.entity_id
_entity_poly.type
_entity_poly.pdbx_seq_one_letter_code
_entity_poly.pdbx_strand_id
1 'polypeptide(L)'
;MSTPVATMRYPFALHTRRITRFMVVSALLLAIAVLVILLSTLRALPTSLEGLGILAYILGFVALAVLLLMLILSNEYRRSGIWIDADRVRVQFPGEKAQEMAWSDARFAVNEGEDYLRISKGKEGLGHVFGDTCYVRLHLEGLYPGQREQAEAAIAEHMEVRRPKHFTLMTLLNNKGETVARGRLYLFEHEVLCAENRGEKRVFFYAPLRKLTSVKQRDSFYVGKLECESFSIRYKDKDYVIMLGYETTIAGNIGSSSHWSVTGYAQEWVEALSSK
;
A
#
# COMPACT_ATOMS: atom_id res chain seq x y z
N MET A 1 6.92 -11.56 -38.08
CA MET A 1 7.52 -12.18 -36.89
C MET A 1 7.58 -11.12 -35.81
N SER A 2 6.67 -11.15 -34.84
CA SER A 2 6.70 -10.24 -33.68
C SER A 2 7.83 -10.70 -32.77
N THR A 3 8.82 -9.83 -32.55
CA THR A 3 9.75 -9.96 -31.44
C THR A 3 8.94 -10.21 -30.17
N PRO A 4 9.27 -11.21 -29.34
CA PRO A 4 8.65 -11.32 -28.03
C PRO A 4 8.98 -10.00 -27.32
N VAL A 5 7.97 -9.18 -27.08
CA VAL A 5 8.14 -7.94 -26.31
C VAL A 5 8.74 -8.38 -24.99
N ALA A 6 9.97 -7.94 -24.74
CA ALA A 6 10.70 -8.37 -23.56
C ALA A 6 9.88 -7.98 -22.34
N THR A 7 9.38 -8.97 -21.60
CA THR A 7 8.71 -8.73 -20.32
C THR A 7 9.66 -7.94 -19.43
N MET A 8 9.27 -6.70 -19.12
CA MET A 8 10.07 -5.83 -18.27
C MET A 8 9.62 -6.02 -16.82
N ARG A 9 10.55 -6.38 -15.93
CA ARG A 9 10.26 -6.65 -14.53
C ARG A 9 10.97 -5.68 -13.59
N TYR A 10 10.21 -5.07 -12.68
CA TYR A 10 10.71 -4.20 -11.63
C TYR A 10 10.50 -4.81 -10.23
N PRO A 11 11.57 -5.22 -9.53
CA PRO A 11 11.46 -5.80 -8.18
C PRO A 11 11.34 -4.74 -7.08
N PHE A 12 10.55 -5.00 -6.04
CA PHE A 12 10.39 -4.10 -4.88
C PHE A 12 11.57 -4.19 -3.88
N ALA A 13 12.73 -3.67 -4.28
CA ALA A 13 13.98 -3.86 -3.55
C ALA A 13 14.11 -3.06 -2.23
N LEU A 14 13.46 -1.88 -2.09
CA LEU A 14 13.70 -0.99 -0.94
C LEU A 14 13.22 -1.55 0.42
N HIS A 15 12.20 -2.41 0.44
CA HIS A 15 11.65 -2.97 1.69
C HIS A 15 12.55 -4.05 2.32
N THR A 16 13.60 -4.49 1.63
CA THR A 16 14.46 -5.58 2.08
C THR A 16 15.47 -5.19 3.16
N ARG A 17 15.85 -3.91 3.29
CA ARG A 17 16.96 -3.49 4.19
C ARG A 17 16.71 -3.83 5.66
N ARG A 18 15.49 -3.64 6.18
CA ARG A 18 15.16 -3.98 7.58
C ARG A 18 15.11 -5.50 7.77
N ILE A 19 14.53 -6.21 6.82
CA ILE A 19 14.45 -7.68 6.81
C ILE A 19 15.87 -8.26 6.86
N THR A 20 16.78 -7.76 6.03
CA THR A 20 18.18 -8.18 6.01
C THR A 20 18.87 -7.97 7.35
N ARG A 21 18.66 -6.82 8.02
CA ARG A 21 19.24 -6.58 9.34
C ARG A 21 18.73 -7.59 10.38
N PHE A 22 17.41 -7.83 10.43
CA PHE A 22 16.85 -8.82 11.35
C PHE A 22 17.36 -10.23 11.03
N MET A 23 17.43 -10.63 9.76
CA MET A 23 18.02 -11.92 9.36
C MET A 23 19.46 -12.06 9.87
N VAL A 24 20.32 -11.06 9.65
CA VAL A 24 21.73 -11.09 10.07
C VAL A 24 21.84 -11.19 11.58
N VAL A 25 21.13 -10.34 12.33
CA VAL A 25 21.18 -10.36 13.81
C VAL A 25 20.67 -11.68 14.36
N SER A 26 19.53 -12.18 13.85
CA SER A 26 18.97 -13.46 14.27
C SER A 26 19.90 -14.64 13.94
N ALA A 27 20.54 -14.64 12.77
CA ALA A 27 21.51 -15.67 12.40
C ALA A 27 22.74 -15.67 13.33
N LEU A 28 23.26 -14.49 13.69
CA LEU A 28 24.37 -14.38 14.64
C LEU A 28 23.99 -14.86 16.04
N LEU A 29 22.83 -14.45 16.55
CA LEU A 29 22.33 -14.91 17.85
C LEU A 29 22.11 -16.43 17.87
N LEU A 30 21.57 -16.99 16.79
CA LEU A 30 21.37 -18.43 16.66
C LEU A 30 22.72 -19.17 16.66
N ALA A 31 23.73 -18.68 15.94
CA ALA A 31 25.05 -19.28 15.92
C ALA A 31 25.72 -19.28 17.30
N ILE A 32 25.62 -18.17 18.04
CA ILE A 32 26.13 -18.06 19.42
C ILE A 32 25.39 -19.03 20.35
N ALA A 33 24.05 -19.07 20.26
CA ALA A 33 23.24 -19.97 21.08
C ALA A 33 23.58 -21.45 20.82
N VAL A 34 23.68 -21.86 19.56
CA VAL A 34 24.08 -23.23 19.17
C VAL A 34 25.47 -23.56 19.70
N LEU A 35 26.42 -22.63 19.62
CA LEU A 35 27.77 -22.83 20.15
C LEU A 35 27.76 -23.04 21.67
N VAL A 36 27.02 -22.23 22.43
CA VAL A 36 26.92 -22.36 23.90
C VAL A 36 26.26 -23.68 24.29
N ILE A 37 25.19 -24.09 23.58
CA ILE A 37 24.53 -25.38 23.79
C ILE A 37 25.50 -26.54 23.50
N LEU A 38 26.28 -26.45 22.42
CA LEU A 38 27.28 -27.47 22.07
C LEU A 38 28.37 -27.57 23.15
N LEU A 39 28.90 -26.45 23.63
CA LEU A 39 29.90 -26.43 24.70
C LEU A 39 29.35 -26.96 26.02
N SER A 40 28.08 -26.70 26.33
CA SER A 40 27.39 -27.22 27.51
C SER A 40 27.21 -28.74 27.42
N THR A 41 26.71 -29.25 26.29
CA THR A 41 26.50 -30.68 26.07
C THR A 41 27.80 -31.49 26.07
N LEU A 42 28.88 -30.90 25.56
CA LEU A 42 30.23 -31.49 25.60
C LEU A 42 30.93 -31.34 26.96
N ARG A 43 30.29 -30.74 27.97
CA ARG A 43 30.87 -30.42 29.29
C ARG A 43 32.17 -29.62 29.22
N ALA A 44 32.32 -28.80 28.18
CA ALA A 44 33.45 -27.89 28.00
C ALA A 44 33.26 -26.56 28.77
N LEU A 45 32.07 -26.32 29.34
CA LEU A 45 31.78 -25.17 30.18
C LEU A 45 32.03 -25.47 31.67
N PRO A 46 32.58 -24.51 32.44
CA PRO A 46 32.62 -24.59 33.90
C PRO A 46 31.24 -24.82 34.51
N THR A 47 31.16 -25.61 35.60
CA THR A 47 29.92 -25.92 36.32
C THR A 47 29.18 -24.69 36.84
N SER A 48 29.90 -23.59 37.12
CA SER A 48 29.30 -22.31 37.51
C SER A 48 28.50 -21.62 36.41
N LEU A 49 28.59 -22.10 35.16
CA LEU A 49 27.99 -21.51 33.97
C LEU A 49 26.88 -22.38 33.36
N GLU A 50 26.49 -23.48 33.99
CA GLU A 50 25.48 -24.42 33.45
C GLU A 50 24.11 -23.76 33.20
N GLY A 51 23.73 -22.76 34.01
CA GLY A 51 22.50 -21.98 33.81
C GLY A 51 22.46 -21.21 32.46
N LEU A 52 23.62 -20.95 31.84
CA LEU A 52 23.69 -20.32 30.51
C LEU A 52 23.15 -21.23 29.40
N GLY A 53 23.19 -22.56 29.57
CA GLY A 53 22.67 -23.50 28.57
C GLY A 53 21.16 -23.33 28.36
N ILE A 54 20.40 -23.15 29.45
CA ILE A 54 18.94 -22.94 29.40
C ILE A 54 18.62 -21.59 28.74
N LEU A 55 19.34 -20.53 29.12
CA LEU A 55 19.17 -19.21 28.51
C LEU A 55 19.53 -19.22 27.01
N ALA A 56 20.60 -19.92 26.62
CA ALA A 56 20.98 -20.10 25.23
C ALA A 56 19.91 -20.85 24.44
N TYR A 57 19.25 -21.86 25.03
CA TYR A 57 18.16 -22.58 24.39
C TYR A 57 16.95 -21.67 24.08
N ILE A 58 16.51 -20.88 25.07
CA ILE A 58 15.41 -19.92 24.89
C ILE A 58 15.77 -18.88 23.83
N LEU A 59 16.97 -18.30 23.91
CA LEU A 59 17.44 -17.31 22.95
C LEU A 59 17.56 -17.89 21.54
N GLY A 60 18.08 -19.10 21.41
CA GLY A 60 18.20 -19.83 20.14
C GLY A 60 16.85 -20.11 19.50
N PHE A 61 15.87 -20.54 20.28
CA PHE A 61 14.50 -20.76 19.79
C PHE A 61 13.88 -19.47 19.25
N VAL A 62 13.97 -18.36 20.01
CA VAL A 62 13.46 -17.06 19.57
C VAL A 62 14.20 -16.57 18.31
N ALA A 63 15.53 -16.69 18.27
CA ALA A 63 16.33 -16.31 17.12
C ALA A 63 15.96 -17.11 15.86
N LEU A 64 15.74 -18.42 15.99
CA LEU A 64 15.30 -19.30 14.90
C LEU A 64 13.90 -18.90 14.40
N ALA A 65 12.94 -18.67 15.30
CA ALA A 65 11.59 -18.28 14.94
C ALA A 65 11.58 -16.96 14.14
N VAL A 66 12.33 -15.95 14.60
CA VAL A 66 12.48 -14.68 13.89
C VAL A 66 13.17 -14.89 12.54
N LEU A 67 14.25 -15.68 12.48
CA LEU A 67 14.97 -15.93 11.24
C LEU A 67 14.09 -16.58 10.17
N LEU A 68 13.31 -17.61 10.54
CA LEU A 68 12.39 -18.29 9.63
C LEU A 68 11.34 -17.32 9.05
N LEU A 69 10.73 -16.49 9.89
CA LEU A 69 9.76 -15.48 9.45
C LEU A 69 10.40 -14.49 8.48
N MET A 70 11.62 -14.02 8.77
CA MET A 70 12.32 -13.07 7.91
C MET A 70 12.75 -13.69 6.57
N LEU A 71 13.15 -14.97 6.55
CA LEU A 71 13.48 -15.69 5.32
C LEU A 71 12.26 -15.88 4.41
N ILE A 72 11.11 -16.22 4.99
CA ILE A 72 9.84 -16.32 4.24
C ILE A 72 9.53 -14.98 3.59
N LEU A 73 9.53 -13.89 4.38
CA LEU A 73 9.24 -12.55 3.90
C LEU A 73 10.25 -12.11 2.83
N SER A 74 11.54 -12.39 3.02
CA SER A 74 12.58 -12.09 2.02
C SER A 74 12.34 -12.82 0.69
N ASN A 75 11.93 -14.10 0.75
CA ASN A 75 11.60 -14.85 -0.44
C ASN A 75 10.35 -14.32 -1.16
N GLU A 76 9.33 -13.88 -0.41
CA GLU A 76 8.16 -13.22 -0.99
C GLU A 76 8.54 -11.92 -1.70
N TYR A 77 9.29 -11.02 -1.05
CA TYR A 77 9.77 -9.79 -1.70
C TYR A 77 10.60 -10.04 -2.96
N ARG A 78 11.37 -11.14 -3.00
CA ARG A 78 12.12 -11.53 -4.20
C ARG A 78 11.21 -11.96 -5.35
N ARG A 79 10.04 -12.50 -5.06
CA ARG A 79 9.04 -12.93 -6.07
C ARG A 79 8.13 -11.78 -6.49
N SER A 80 7.88 -10.84 -5.60
CA SER A 80 7.08 -9.64 -5.84
C SER A 80 7.69 -8.69 -6.88
N GLY A 81 6.86 -7.85 -7.46
CA GLY A 81 7.26 -6.84 -8.44
C GLY A 81 6.13 -6.42 -9.38
N ILE A 82 6.51 -5.65 -10.39
CA ILE A 82 5.66 -5.21 -11.50
C ILE A 82 6.23 -5.83 -12.78
N TRP A 83 5.36 -6.46 -13.58
CA TRP A 83 5.68 -6.97 -14.91
C TRP A 83 4.86 -6.20 -15.93
N ILE A 84 5.54 -5.58 -16.88
CA ILE A 84 4.95 -4.87 -18.01
C ILE A 84 5.21 -5.74 -19.23
N ASP A 85 4.12 -6.30 -19.77
CA ASP A 85 4.11 -7.12 -20.97
C ASP A 85 3.50 -6.32 -22.15
N ALA A 86 3.54 -6.89 -23.36
CA ALA A 86 3.00 -6.26 -24.57
C ALA A 86 1.53 -5.86 -24.47
N ASP A 87 0.74 -6.68 -23.78
CA ASP A 87 -0.71 -6.68 -23.78
C ASP A 87 -1.32 -6.50 -22.38
N ARG A 88 -0.49 -6.54 -21.32
CA ARG A 88 -0.96 -6.49 -19.93
C ARG A 88 0.09 -5.96 -18.96
N VAL A 89 -0.40 -5.54 -17.80
CA VAL A 89 0.39 -5.37 -16.58
C VAL A 89 0.04 -6.43 -15.57
N ARG A 90 1.04 -6.94 -14.88
CA ARG A 90 0.88 -7.80 -13.70
C ARG A 90 1.59 -7.18 -12.52
N VAL A 91 0.98 -7.28 -11.34
CA VAL A 91 1.55 -6.79 -10.09
C VAL A 91 1.38 -7.85 -9.02
N GLN A 92 2.44 -8.10 -8.26
CA GLN A 92 2.40 -9.02 -7.11
C GLN A 92 3.11 -8.37 -5.94
N PHE A 93 2.43 -8.32 -4.80
CA PHE A 93 2.97 -7.89 -3.52
C PHE A 93 3.20 -9.08 -2.58
N PRO A 94 4.13 -8.97 -1.60
CA PRO A 94 4.30 -9.99 -0.56
C PRO A 94 3.00 -10.20 0.22
N GLY A 95 2.66 -11.44 0.53
CA GLY A 95 1.42 -11.81 1.22
C GLY A 95 0.12 -11.64 0.42
N GLU A 96 0.17 -11.17 -0.83
CA GLU A 96 -1.02 -10.92 -1.65
C GLU A 96 -1.12 -11.82 -2.88
N LYS A 97 -2.35 -11.93 -3.41
CA LYS A 97 -2.59 -12.58 -4.70
C LYS A 97 -2.02 -11.72 -5.82
N ALA A 98 -1.52 -12.37 -6.87
CA ALA A 98 -1.12 -11.68 -8.09
C ALA A 98 -2.35 -11.03 -8.75
N GLN A 99 -2.17 -9.81 -9.23
CA GLN A 99 -3.20 -9.04 -9.93
C GLN A 99 -2.74 -8.79 -11.37
N GLU A 100 -3.68 -8.77 -12.32
CA GLU A 100 -3.39 -8.55 -13.74
C GLU A 100 -4.47 -7.71 -14.42
N MET A 101 -4.09 -6.96 -15.47
CA MET A 101 -5.02 -6.25 -16.34
C MET A 101 -4.45 -6.11 -17.74
N ALA A 102 -5.27 -6.41 -18.73
CA ALA A 102 -4.95 -6.16 -20.12
C ALA A 102 -4.99 -4.66 -20.43
N TRP A 103 -4.13 -4.19 -21.33
CA TRP A 103 -4.13 -2.79 -21.77
C TRP A 103 -5.42 -2.38 -22.47
N SER A 104 -6.10 -3.32 -23.14
CA SER A 104 -7.43 -3.10 -23.73
C SER A 104 -8.47 -2.66 -22.71
N ASP A 105 -8.28 -3.07 -21.46
CA ASP A 105 -9.22 -2.85 -20.39
C ASP A 105 -8.88 -1.59 -19.59
N ALA A 106 -7.77 -0.90 -19.91
CA ALA A 106 -7.26 0.25 -19.18
C ALA A 106 -7.43 1.56 -19.96
N ARG A 107 -7.86 2.63 -19.28
CA ARG A 107 -8.01 4.00 -19.82
C ARG A 107 -6.80 4.86 -19.50
N PHE A 108 -6.29 4.77 -18.28
CA PHE A 108 -5.12 5.53 -17.84
C PHE A 108 -4.45 4.86 -16.64
N ALA A 109 -3.20 5.23 -16.37
CA ALA A 109 -2.51 4.88 -15.13
C ALA A 109 -2.46 6.11 -14.21
N VAL A 110 -2.57 5.90 -12.89
CA VAL A 110 -2.44 6.95 -11.89
C VAL A 110 -1.11 6.80 -11.17
N ASN A 111 -0.31 7.86 -11.22
CA ASN A 111 0.87 8.04 -10.39
C ASN A 111 0.52 8.99 -9.23
N GLU A 112 0.47 8.44 -8.01
CA GLU A 112 0.10 9.17 -6.79
C GLU A 112 1.22 10.09 -6.26
N GLY A 113 2.43 10.00 -6.83
CA GLY A 113 3.60 10.79 -6.41
C GLY A 113 4.29 10.29 -5.13
N GLU A 114 5.47 10.83 -4.84
CA GLU A 114 6.27 10.45 -3.67
C GLU A 114 5.72 10.98 -2.34
N ASP A 115 5.06 12.13 -2.35
CA ASP A 115 4.59 12.79 -1.13
C ASP A 115 3.55 11.93 -0.39
N TYR A 116 2.75 11.16 -1.15
CA TYR A 116 1.86 10.15 -0.59
C TYR A 116 2.60 9.03 0.16
N LEU A 117 3.75 8.58 -0.34
CA LEU A 117 4.54 7.52 0.31
C LEU A 117 5.04 7.96 1.68
N ARG A 118 5.29 9.26 1.86
CA ARG A 118 5.70 9.84 3.15
C ARG A 118 4.53 9.89 4.13
N ILE A 119 3.32 10.22 3.66
CA ILE A 119 2.13 10.40 4.50
C ILE A 119 1.50 9.06 4.91
N SER A 120 1.48 8.06 4.02
CA SER A 120 0.88 6.73 4.28
C SER A 120 1.65 5.84 5.27
N LYS A 121 2.67 6.40 5.95
CA LYS A 121 3.52 5.74 6.98
C LYS A 121 3.99 4.33 6.59
N GLY A 122 4.17 4.05 5.30
CA GLY A 122 4.65 2.75 4.79
C GLY A 122 3.79 1.55 5.22
N LYS A 123 2.50 1.74 5.52
CA LYS A 123 1.62 0.69 6.10
C LYS A 123 0.42 0.32 5.24
N GLU A 124 0.17 1.03 4.15
CA GLU A 124 -0.91 0.73 3.20
C GLU A 124 -0.42 0.56 1.76
N GLY A 125 0.89 0.31 1.63
CA GLY A 125 1.60 0.29 0.37
C GLY A 125 1.35 -0.97 -0.44
N LEU A 126 0.17 -1.10 -1.01
CA LEU A 126 -0.17 -2.20 -1.93
C LEU A 126 -0.84 -1.54 -3.13
N GLY A 127 -0.16 -1.57 -4.27
CA GLY A 127 -0.67 -1.14 -5.57
C GLY A 127 -1.72 -2.10 -6.06
N HIS A 128 -2.69 -1.58 -6.80
CA HIS A 128 -3.84 -2.38 -7.21
C HIS A 128 -4.15 -2.12 -8.67
N VAL A 129 -4.52 -3.19 -9.34
CA VAL A 129 -4.97 -3.15 -10.72
C VAL A 129 -6.49 -3.22 -10.69
N PHE A 130 -7.18 -2.17 -11.18
CA PHE A 130 -8.64 -2.08 -11.11
C PHE A 130 -9.26 -2.23 -12.50
N GLY A 131 -9.71 -3.46 -12.81
CA GLY A 131 -10.22 -3.83 -14.15
C GLY A 131 -11.57 -3.20 -14.53
N ASP A 132 -12.52 -3.06 -13.61
CA ASP A 132 -13.91 -2.72 -13.97
C ASP A 132 -14.11 -1.26 -14.45
N THR A 133 -13.14 -0.38 -14.20
CA THR A 133 -13.19 1.03 -14.61
C THR A 133 -11.93 1.52 -15.29
N CYS A 134 -11.08 0.59 -15.70
CA CYS A 134 -10.01 0.88 -16.61
C CYS A 134 -8.99 1.88 -16.06
N TYR A 135 -8.46 1.71 -14.85
CA TYR A 135 -7.26 2.48 -14.49
C TYR A 135 -6.26 1.66 -13.68
N VAL A 136 -4.97 1.82 -14.02
CA VAL A 136 -3.87 1.16 -13.33
C VAL A 136 -3.43 2.05 -12.17
N ARG A 137 -3.53 1.58 -10.92
CA ARG A 137 -2.87 2.27 -9.81
C ARG A 137 -1.45 1.74 -9.67
N LEU A 138 -0.47 2.55 -10.06
CA LEU A 138 0.93 2.20 -9.95
C LEU A 138 1.47 2.65 -8.62
N HIS A 139 1.47 1.73 -7.67
CA HIS A 139 2.17 1.94 -6.41
C HIS A 139 3.64 1.56 -6.61
N LEU A 140 4.45 2.54 -6.99
CA LEU A 140 5.88 2.39 -7.24
C LEU A 140 6.70 2.58 -5.96
N GLU A 141 6.09 2.33 -4.79
CA GLU A 141 6.80 2.17 -3.52
C GLU A 141 7.67 0.92 -3.60
N GLY A 142 8.84 0.95 -2.96
CA GLY A 142 9.77 -0.16 -3.07
C GLY A 142 10.76 -0.06 -4.24
N LEU A 143 10.42 0.70 -5.29
CA LEU A 143 11.31 0.97 -6.43
C LEU A 143 12.23 2.16 -6.17
N TYR A 144 13.47 2.07 -6.66
CA TYR A 144 14.37 3.22 -6.71
C TYR A 144 13.84 4.29 -7.69
N PRO A 145 14.14 5.59 -7.50
CA PRO A 145 13.65 6.66 -8.37
C PRO A 145 13.86 6.39 -9.87
N GLY A 146 15.06 5.93 -10.29
CA GLY A 146 15.30 5.60 -11.70
C GLY A 146 14.48 4.39 -12.20
N GLN A 147 14.22 3.40 -11.37
CA GLN A 147 13.32 2.28 -11.73
C GLN A 147 11.87 2.73 -11.84
N ARG A 148 11.48 3.70 -11.01
CA ARG A 148 10.15 4.31 -11.06
C ARG A 148 9.94 5.02 -12.40
N GLU A 149 10.88 5.88 -12.79
CA GLU A 149 10.82 6.61 -14.06
C GLU A 149 10.78 5.65 -15.25
N GLN A 150 11.57 4.58 -15.23
CA GLN A 150 11.55 3.55 -16.28
C GLN A 150 10.21 2.80 -16.33
N ALA A 151 9.63 2.45 -15.18
CA ALA A 151 8.33 1.80 -15.12
C ALA A 151 7.20 2.73 -15.62
N GLU A 152 7.24 4.02 -15.25
CA GLU A 152 6.30 5.03 -15.75
C GLU A 152 6.44 5.19 -17.27
N ALA A 153 7.66 5.29 -17.80
CA ALA A 153 7.92 5.42 -19.23
C ALA A 153 7.41 4.20 -20.01
N ALA A 154 7.69 2.99 -19.53
CA ALA A 154 7.22 1.76 -20.17
C ALA A 154 5.69 1.65 -20.17
N ILE A 155 5.00 2.15 -19.14
CA ILE A 155 3.52 2.15 -19.12
C ILE A 155 2.97 3.25 -20.02
N ALA A 156 3.66 4.37 -20.14
CA ALA A 156 3.31 5.46 -21.04
C ALA A 156 3.32 5.03 -22.52
N GLU A 157 4.04 3.97 -22.88
CA GLU A 157 3.98 3.35 -24.22
C GLU A 157 2.62 2.70 -24.52
N HIS A 158 1.87 2.31 -23.48
CA HIS A 158 0.61 1.59 -23.60
C HIS A 158 -0.64 2.44 -23.29
N MET A 159 -0.52 3.41 -22.38
CA MET A 159 -1.63 4.30 -21.99
C MET A 159 -1.14 5.61 -21.37
N GLU A 160 -2.05 6.58 -21.23
CA GLU A 160 -1.75 7.83 -20.53
C GLU A 160 -1.44 7.60 -19.04
N VAL A 161 -0.28 8.07 -18.57
CA VAL A 161 0.07 8.13 -17.15
C VAL A 161 -0.26 9.52 -16.60
N ARG A 162 -1.14 9.57 -15.61
CA ARG A 162 -1.71 10.81 -15.06
C ARG A 162 -1.27 11.02 -13.63
N ARG A 163 -1.03 12.29 -13.29
CA ARG A 163 -0.72 12.73 -11.93
C ARG A 163 -1.89 13.58 -11.41
N PRO A 164 -2.47 13.25 -10.26
CA PRO A 164 -3.54 14.06 -9.69
C PRO A 164 -2.99 15.43 -9.25
N LYS A 165 -3.78 16.50 -9.45
CA LYS A 165 -3.52 17.84 -8.88
C LYS A 165 -3.71 17.83 -7.37
N HIS A 166 -4.66 17.04 -6.89
CA HIS A 166 -4.92 16.87 -5.46
C HIS A 166 -5.35 15.42 -5.16
N PHE A 167 -4.93 14.91 -4.00
CA PHE A 167 -5.12 13.52 -3.63
C PHE A 167 -5.34 13.39 -2.12
N THR A 168 -6.24 12.50 -1.72
CA THR A 168 -6.38 12.11 -0.32
C THR A 168 -6.92 10.68 -0.17
N LEU A 169 -6.63 10.07 0.98
CA LEU A 169 -7.36 8.90 1.46
C LEU A 169 -8.66 9.38 2.10
N MET A 170 -9.75 8.66 1.91
CA MET A 170 -11.05 9.10 2.42
C MET A 170 -11.90 7.93 2.87
N THR A 171 -12.93 8.24 3.67
CA THR A 171 -14.01 7.31 3.96
C THR A 171 -15.28 7.84 3.27
N LEU A 172 -15.85 7.02 2.40
CA LEU A 172 -17.14 7.27 1.80
C LEU A 172 -18.23 6.90 2.80
N LEU A 173 -19.12 7.85 3.08
CA LEU A 173 -20.26 7.68 3.98
C LEU A 173 -21.57 7.69 3.17
N ASN A 174 -22.58 7.01 3.72
CA ASN A 174 -23.95 7.17 3.23
C ASN A 174 -24.60 8.42 3.84
N ASN A 175 -25.84 8.72 3.44
CA ASN A 175 -26.58 9.89 3.94
C ASN A 175 -26.92 9.83 5.44
N LYS A 176 -26.70 8.69 6.12
CA LYS A 176 -26.86 8.54 7.57
C LYS A 176 -25.54 8.72 8.32
N GLY A 177 -24.42 8.95 7.62
CA GLY A 177 -23.09 9.02 8.20
C GLY A 177 -22.44 7.65 8.46
N GLU A 178 -23.02 6.56 7.97
CA GLU A 178 -22.46 5.22 8.13
C GLU A 178 -21.39 4.97 7.06
N THR A 179 -20.32 4.25 7.44
CA THR A 179 -19.23 3.92 6.51
C THR A 179 -19.72 2.99 5.40
N VAL A 180 -19.61 3.44 4.16
CA VAL A 180 -19.86 2.66 2.95
C VAL A 180 -18.58 1.98 2.50
N ALA A 181 -17.49 2.74 2.40
CA ALA A 181 -16.21 2.24 1.94
C ALA A 181 -15.04 3.12 2.38
N ARG A 182 -13.85 2.53 2.42
CA ARG A 182 -12.59 3.24 2.60
C ARG A 182 -11.88 3.30 1.25
N GLY A 183 -11.44 4.48 0.86
CA GLY A 183 -11.04 4.73 -0.51
C GLY A 183 -10.06 5.86 -0.68
N ARG A 184 -9.98 6.29 -1.92
CA ARG A 184 -9.12 7.35 -2.43
C ARG A 184 -9.95 8.33 -3.20
N LEU A 185 -9.56 9.59 -3.13
CA LEU A 185 -10.10 10.64 -3.95
C LEU A 185 -8.97 11.31 -4.71
N TYR A 186 -9.13 11.36 -6.02
CA TYR A 186 -8.19 11.99 -6.94
C TYR A 186 -8.89 13.15 -7.64
N LEU A 187 -8.27 14.31 -7.60
CA LEU A 187 -8.63 15.45 -8.44
C LEU A 187 -7.61 15.53 -9.58
N PHE A 188 -8.09 15.40 -10.81
CA PHE A 188 -7.32 15.72 -12.00
C PHE A 188 -7.74 17.11 -12.52
N GLU A 189 -7.22 17.47 -13.69
CA GLU A 189 -7.49 18.76 -14.29
C GLU A 189 -8.97 19.03 -14.59
N HIS A 190 -9.73 18.04 -15.05
CA HIS A 190 -11.11 18.24 -15.47
C HIS A 190 -12.10 17.26 -14.84
N GLU A 191 -11.65 16.45 -13.89
CA GLU A 191 -12.46 15.40 -13.28
C GLU A 191 -12.00 15.02 -11.88
N VAL A 192 -12.90 14.36 -11.16
CA VAL A 192 -12.66 13.77 -9.86
C VAL A 192 -12.99 12.27 -9.91
N LEU A 193 -12.13 11.45 -9.30
CA LEU A 193 -12.26 9.99 -9.22
C LEU A 193 -12.29 9.57 -7.75
N CYS A 194 -13.29 8.78 -7.36
CA CYS A 194 -13.32 8.10 -6.07
C CYS A 194 -13.33 6.59 -6.25
N ALA A 195 -12.40 5.91 -5.59
CA ALA A 195 -12.20 4.48 -5.70
C ALA A 195 -11.87 3.82 -4.36
N GLU A 196 -12.20 2.55 -4.20
CA GLU A 196 -11.94 1.76 -3.00
C GLU A 196 -10.44 1.45 -2.82
N ASN A 197 -10.02 1.29 -1.55
CA ASN A 197 -8.64 0.92 -1.24
C ASN A 197 -8.38 -0.59 -1.24
N ARG A 198 -9.29 -1.40 -0.67
CA ARG A 198 -9.05 -2.82 -0.33
C ARG A 198 -9.99 -3.82 -1.04
N GLY A 199 -10.56 -3.45 -2.17
CA GLY A 199 -11.49 -4.30 -2.93
C GLY A 199 -11.05 -4.45 -4.38
N GLU A 200 -11.23 -5.64 -4.96
CA GLU A 200 -10.81 -5.94 -6.33
C GLU A 200 -11.52 -5.10 -7.42
N LYS A 201 -12.59 -4.31 -7.11
CA LYS A 201 -13.59 -3.95 -8.14
C LYS A 201 -14.37 -2.63 -8.03
N ARG A 202 -14.06 -1.66 -7.16
CA ARG A 202 -15.00 -0.53 -6.93
C ARG A 202 -14.41 0.86 -7.17
N VAL A 203 -14.73 1.44 -8.32
CA VAL A 203 -14.86 2.90 -8.46
C VAL A 203 -16.27 3.29 -8.07
N PHE A 204 -16.37 4.20 -7.11
CA PHE A 204 -17.65 4.75 -6.68
C PHE A 204 -18.16 5.77 -7.68
N PHE A 205 -17.27 6.64 -8.17
CA PHE A 205 -17.58 7.56 -9.26
C PHE A 205 -16.32 8.03 -9.99
N TYR A 206 -16.51 8.37 -11.26
CA TYR A 206 -15.57 9.14 -12.08
C TYR A 206 -16.38 10.26 -12.74
N ALA A 207 -16.16 11.49 -12.29
CA ALA A 207 -17.05 12.62 -12.58
C ALA A 207 -16.27 13.79 -13.18
N PRO A 208 -16.60 14.24 -14.41
CA PRO A 208 -16.10 15.52 -14.91
C PRO A 208 -16.56 16.65 -13.99
N LEU A 209 -15.67 17.60 -13.66
CA LEU A 209 -15.96 18.70 -12.72
C LEU A 209 -17.18 19.51 -13.16
N ARG A 210 -17.31 19.75 -14.47
CA ARG A 210 -18.48 20.43 -15.07
C ARG A 210 -19.82 19.73 -14.86
N LYS A 211 -19.82 18.44 -14.50
CA LYS A 211 -21.03 17.63 -14.25
C LYS A 211 -21.34 17.46 -12.75
N LEU A 212 -20.52 18.03 -11.87
CA LEU A 212 -20.87 18.11 -10.45
C LEU A 212 -21.95 19.17 -10.27
N THR A 213 -23.12 18.79 -9.77
CA THR A 213 -24.25 19.69 -9.61
C THR A 213 -24.25 20.40 -8.24
N SER A 214 -23.49 19.88 -7.29
CA SER A 214 -23.28 20.50 -5.97
C SER A 214 -21.98 20.02 -5.38
N VAL A 215 -21.25 20.93 -4.73
CA VAL A 215 -20.10 20.64 -3.85
C VAL A 215 -20.32 21.48 -2.60
N LYS A 216 -20.38 20.84 -1.43
CA LYS A 216 -20.70 21.52 -0.16
C LYS A 216 -19.88 20.94 0.97
N GLN A 217 -19.30 21.81 1.79
CA GLN A 217 -18.80 21.41 3.10
C GLN A 217 -19.95 20.88 3.96
N ARG A 218 -19.62 19.92 4.82
CA ARG A 218 -20.53 19.30 5.77
C ARG A 218 -19.92 19.42 7.16
N ASP A 219 -20.72 19.14 8.17
CA ASP A 219 -20.24 19.07 9.55
C ASP A 219 -19.16 17.98 9.66
N SER A 220 -18.21 18.20 10.56
CA SER A 220 -17.17 17.21 10.85
C SER A 220 -17.79 15.94 11.46
N PHE A 221 -17.17 14.81 11.15
CA PHE A 221 -17.46 13.53 11.78
C PHE A 221 -16.44 13.24 12.88
N TYR A 222 -16.89 12.70 14.01
CA TYR A 222 -16.01 12.38 15.12
C TYR A 222 -15.81 10.88 15.25
N VAL A 223 -14.56 10.43 15.21
CA VAL A 223 -14.15 9.06 15.52
C VAL A 223 -13.44 9.05 16.88
N GLY A 224 -14.19 8.73 17.94
CA GLY A 224 -13.72 8.91 19.30
C GLY A 224 -13.50 10.40 19.60
N LYS A 225 -12.23 10.80 19.80
CA LYS A 225 -11.84 12.22 19.97
C LYS A 225 -11.28 12.86 18.69
N LEU A 226 -11.18 12.10 17.60
CA LEU A 226 -10.63 12.57 16.35
C LEU A 226 -11.72 13.26 15.52
N GLU A 227 -11.56 14.54 15.28
CA GLU A 227 -12.40 15.29 14.35
C GLU A 227 -11.92 15.09 12.91
N CYS A 228 -12.81 14.62 12.04
CA CYS A 228 -12.55 14.41 10.62
C CYS A 228 -13.51 15.29 9.82
N GLU A 229 -12.98 16.32 9.17
CA GLU A 229 -13.78 17.19 8.31
C GLU A 229 -14.41 16.40 7.16
N SER A 230 -15.51 16.91 6.62
CA SER A 230 -16.19 16.25 5.52
C SER A 230 -16.82 17.23 4.53
N PHE A 231 -17.06 16.74 3.33
CA PHE A 231 -17.80 17.45 2.31
C PHE A 231 -18.66 16.48 1.52
N SER A 232 -19.55 17.02 0.70
CA SER A 232 -20.41 16.24 -0.16
C SER A 232 -20.37 16.74 -1.59
N ILE A 233 -20.44 15.80 -2.53
CA ILE A 233 -20.60 16.09 -3.95
C ILE A 233 -21.89 15.47 -4.45
N ARG A 234 -22.55 16.13 -5.41
CA ARG A 234 -23.67 15.57 -6.16
C ARG A 234 -23.28 15.29 -7.60
N TYR A 235 -23.45 14.05 -8.03
CA TYR A 235 -23.15 13.59 -9.38
C TYR A 235 -24.14 12.51 -9.82
N LYS A 236 -24.74 12.67 -11.02
CA LYS A 236 -25.80 11.79 -11.55
C LYS A 236 -26.93 11.54 -10.53
N ASP A 237 -27.42 12.63 -9.93
CA ASP A 237 -28.51 12.63 -8.94
C ASP A 237 -28.25 11.79 -7.68
N LYS A 238 -26.98 11.46 -7.42
CA LYS A 238 -26.52 10.79 -6.20
C LYS A 238 -25.65 11.72 -5.39
N ASP A 239 -25.88 11.73 -4.08
CA ASP A 239 -25.04 12.41 -3.11
C ASP A 239 -23.96 11.45 -2.60
N TYR A 240 -22.71 11.89 -2.64
CA TYR A 240 -21.57 11.19 -2.07
C TYR A 240 -21.04 12.02 -0.92
N VAL A 241 -21.07 11.48 0.29
CA VAL A 241 -20.54 12.13 1.49
C VAL A 241 -19.13 11.59 1.72
N ILE A 242 -18.16 12.50 1.75
CA ILE A 242 -16.74 12.20 1.76
C ILE A 242 -16.18 12.75 3.07
N MET A 243 -15.79 11.84 3.97
CA MET A 243 -15.10 12.17 5.20
C MET A 243 -13.59 12.09 4.96
N LEU A 244 -12.89 13.16 5.32
CA LEU A 244 -11.42 13.29 5.25
C LEU A 244 -10.76 12.68 6.48
N GLY A 245 -11.26 11.51 6.86
CA GLY A 245 -10.71 10.63 7.88
C GLY A 245 -10.55 9.24 7.29
N TYR A 246 -9.48 8.55 7.66
CA TYR A 246 -9.18 7.24 7.11
C TYR A 246 -8.64 6.29 8.19
N GLU A 247 -9.09 5.04 8.14
CA GLU A 247 -8.68 3.99 9.06
C GLU A 247 -7.67 3.06 8.42
N THR A 248 -6.46 3.03 8.98
CA THR A 248 -5.45 2.05 8.64
C THR A 248 -5.58 0.84 9.57
N THR A 249 -5.92 -0.33 9.03
CA THR A 249 -5.82 -1.59 9.78
C THR A 249 -4.43 -2.18 9.61
N ILE A 250 -3.74 -2.39 10.73
CA ILE A 250 -2.44 -3.06 10.81
C ILE A 250 -2.69 -4.48 11.28
N ALA A 251 -2.57 -5.45 10.37
CA ALA A 251 -2.51 -6.86 10.74
C ALA A 251 -1.06 -7.18 11.13
N GLY A 252 -0.83 -7.57 12.39
CA GLY A 252 0.44 -8.13 12.84
C GLY A 252 0.26 -9.59 13.27
N ASN A 253 1.36 -10.26 13.60
CA ASN A 253 1.36 -11.66 14.05
C ASN A 253 0.59 -11.90 15.38
N ILE A 254 0.19 -10.85 16.10
CA ILE A 254 -0.46 -10.90 17.43
C ILE A 254 -1.81 -10.15 17.43
N GLY A 255 -2.46 -10.04 16.26
CA GLY A 255 -3.79 -9.44 16.10
C GLY A 255 -3.82 -8.22 15.18
N SER A 256 -5.01 -7.63 15.03
CA SER A 256 -5.24 -6.44 14.22
C SER A 256 -5.47 -5.21 15.10
N SER A 257 -4.71 -4.14 14.88
CA SER A 257 -5.03 -2.83 15.44
C SER A 257 -5.50 -1.89 14.33
N SER A 258 -6.47 -1.03 14.64
CA SER A 258 -6.93 0.00 13.73
C SER A 258 -6.52 1.38 14.22
N HIS A 259 -6.12 2.23 13.28
CA HIS A 259 -5.68 3.59 13.56
C HIS A 259 -6.36 4.55 12.61
N TRP A 260 -7.08 5.52 13.17
CA TRP A 260 -7.72 6.60 12.42
C TRP A 260 -6.80 7.82 12.34
N SER A 261 -6.79 8.46 11.18
CA SER A 261 -6.05 9.69 10.93
C SER A 261 -6.88 10.67 10.10
N VAL A 262 -6.70 11.96 10.37
CA VAL A 262 -7.15 13.05 9.48
C VAL A 262 -6.28 13.04 8.23
N THR A 263 -6.89 13.29 7.08
CA THR A 263 -6.26 13.10 5.76
C THR A 263 -6.38 14.32 4.84
N GLY A 264 -7.06 15.38 5.29
CA GLY A 264 -7.15 16.65 4.57
C GLY A 264 -8.17 17.58 5.22
N TYR A 265 -8.38 18.72 4.58
CA TYR A 265 -9.32 19.76 5.00
C TYR A 265 -10.46 19.91 3.99
N ALA A 266 -11.69 20.01 4.46
CA ALA A 266 -12.87 20.04 3.59
C ALA A 266 -12.90 21.32 2.75
N GLN A 267 -12.45 22.44 3.31
CA GLN A 267 -12.38 23.70 2.59
C GLN A 267 -11.47 23.60 1.35
N GLU A 268 -10.27 23.02 1.48
CA GLU A 268 -9.34 22.83 0.36
C GLU A 268 -9.98 22.03 -0.78
N TRP A 269 -10.70 20.95 -0.44
CA TRP A 269 -11.40 20.14 -1.44
C TRP A 269 -12.58 20.85 -2.07
N VAL A 270 -13.38 21.59 -1.29
CA VAL A 270 -14.51 22.35 -1.81
C VAL A 270 -14.04 23.44 -2.76
N GLU A 271 -12.98 24.17 -2.42
CA GLU A 271 -12.37 25.19 -3.27
C GLU A 271 -11.82 24.57 -4.55
N ALA A 272 -11.04 23.49 -4.45
CA ALA A 272 -10.42 22.83 -5.60
C ALA A 272 -11.43 22.18 -6.56
N LEU A 273 -12.59 21.75 -6.07
CA LEU A 273 -13.67 21.19 -6.89
C LEU A 273 -14.61 22.26 -7.46
N SER A 274 -14.60 23.45 -6.87
CA SER A 274 -15.45 24.58 -7.28
C SER A 274 -14.72 25.56 -8.22
N SER A 275 -13.39 25.54 -8.25
CA SER A 275 -12.58 26.25 -9.24
C SER A 275 -12.74 25.60 -10.62
N LYS A 276 -13.77 26.06 -11.34
CA LYS A 276 -14.03 25.66 -12.73
C LYS A 276 -13.10 26.37 -13.70
#